data_AF-D6TBT7-F1
#
_entry.id   AF-D6TBT7-F1
#
_cell.length_a   1.000
_cell.length_b   1.000
_cell.length_c   1.000
_cell.angle_alpha   90.00
_cell.angle_beta   90.00
_cell.angle_gamma   90.00
#
_symmetry.space_group_name_H-M   'P 1'
#
loop_
_entity.id
_entity.type
_entity.pdbx_description
1 polymer ?
#
loop_
_entity_poly.entity_id
_entity_poly.type
_entity_poly.pdbx_seq_one_letter_code
_entity_poly.pdbx_strand_id
1 'polypeptide(L)' 'MAFRLESTPKGNLLSTETRIHAMDPETMRAFTAYWFVIRPFSDAIRREVLRVVAHRAETAQRPH' A
#
# COMPACT_ATOMS: atom_id res chain seq x y z
N MET A 1 2.81 2.09 8.81
CA MET A 1 1.89 1.70 7.74
C MET A 1 0.49 1.95 8.22
N ALA A 2 -0.23 2.86 7.57
CA ALA A 2 -1.65 3.09 7.87
C ALA A 2 -2.49 2.45 6.76
N PHE A 3 -3.61 1.83 7.14
CA PHE A 3 -4.63 1.37 6.20
C PHE A 3 -5.80 2.34 6.22
N ARG A 4 -6.33 2.66 5.04
CA ARG A 4 -7.52 3.48 4.89
C ARG A 4 -8.54 2.74 4.05
N LEU A 5 -9.79 2.80 4.49
CA LEU A 5 -10.93 2.24 3.79
C LEU A 5 -11.87 3.38 3.43
N GLU A 6 -12.22 3.48 2.15
CA GLU A 6 -13.12 4.51 1.64
C GLU A 6 -14.28 3.84 0.90
N SER A 7 -15.52 4.20 1.26
CA SER A 7 -16.70 3.73 0.55
C SER A 7 -16.83 4.47 -0.78
N THR A 8 -16.85 3.73 -1.88
CA THR A 8 -17.02 4.26 -3.24
C THR A 8 -18.33 3.74 -3.84
N PRO A 9 -18.86 4.38 -4.90
CA PRO A 9 -20.05 3.87 -5.60
C PRO A 9 -19.90 2.45 -6.17
N LYS A 10 -18.67 1.95 -6.34
CA LYS A 10 -18.36 0.62 -6.89
C LYS A 10 -17.99 -0.42 -5.82
N GLY A 11 -18.04 -0.07 -4.54
CA GLY A 11 -17.58 -0.92 -3.42
C GLY A 11 -16.59 -0.18 -2.51
N ASN A 12 -15.83 -0.92 -1.69
CA ASN A 12 -14.87 -0.30 -0.77
C ASN A 12 -13.46 -0.26 -1.37
N LEU A 13 -12.81 0.90 -1.32
CA LEU A 13 -11.40 1.09 -1.69
C LEU A 13 -10.53 0.94 -0.44
N LEU A 14 -9.73 -0.12 -0.39
CA LEU A 14 -8.69 -0.29 0.62
C LEU A 14 -7.35 0.21 0.08
N SER A 15 -6.73 1.15 0.79
CA SER A 15 -5.41 1.69 0.45
C SER A 15 -4.45 1.60 1.63
N THR A 16 -3.14 1.60 1.34
CA THR A 16 -2.10 1.68 2.34
C THR A 16 -1.15 2.83 2.05
N GLU A 17 -0.79 3.59 3.08
CA GLU A 17 0.16 4.68 2.99
C GLU A 17 1.37 4.41 3.89
N THR A 18 2.56 4.64 3.32
CA THR A 18 3.83 4.64 4.03
C THR A 18 4.41 6.04 3.96
N ARG A 19 4.39 6.76 5.08
CA ARG A 19 5.01 8.08 5.20
C ARG A 19 6.42 7.91 5.72
N ILE A 20 7.38 8.48 5.01
CA ILE A 20 8.77 8.58 5.47
C ILE A 20 9.03 10.06 5.77
N HIS A 21 9.55 10.35 6.96
CA HIS A 21 10.00 11.66 7.32
C HIS A 21 11.52 11.71 7.22
N ALA A 22 12.06 12.64 6.44
CA ALA A 22 13.50 12.91 6.40
C ALA A 22 13.73 14.33 6.91
N MET A 23 14.64 14.46 7.87
CA MET A 23 14.85 15.72 8.59
C MET A 23 15.82 16.66 7.88
N ASP A 24 16.59 16.17 6.91
CA ASP A 24 17.63 16.94 6.25
C ASP A 24 17.80 16.55 4.75
N PRO A 25 18.35 17.46 3.91
CA PRO A 25 18.52 17.22 2.48
C PRO A 25 19.48 16.08 2.12
N GLU A 26 20.46 15.77 2.97
CA GLU A 26 21.45 14.72 2.72
C GLU A 26 20.84 13.33 2.91
N THR A 27 20.15 13.13 4.04
CA THR A 27 19.33 11.95 4.33
C THR A 27 18.27 11.74 3.24
N MET A 28 17.65 12.82 2.74
CA MET A 28 16.70 12.72 1.61
C MET A 28 17.34 12.13 0.36
N ARG A 29 18.56 12.53 0.00
CA ARG A 29 19.25 12.02 -1.20
C ARG A 29 19.63 10.55 -1.04
N ALA A 30 20.23 10.20 0.09
CA ALA A 30 20.60 8.83 0.40
C ALA A 30 19.36 7.92 0.45
N PHE A 31 18.30 8.38 1.12
CA PHE A 31 17.03 7.67 1.18
C PHE A 31 16.39 7.53 -0.20
N THR A 32 16.43 8.56 -1.05
CA THR A 32 15.88 8.48 -2.41
C THR A 32 16.60 7.42 -3.25
N ALA A 33 17.93 7.36 -3.18
CA ALA A 33 18.73 6.35 -3.89
C ALA A 33 18.42 4.93 -3.38
N TYR A 34 18.42 4.74 -2.05
CA TYR A 34 18.01 3.49 -1.42
C TYR A 34 16.59 3.08 -1.81
N TRP A 35 15.66 4.03 -1.72
CA TRP A 35 14.24 3.81 -2.01
C TRP A 35 14.01 3.46 -3.47
N PHE A 36 14.77 4.02 -4.41
CA PHE A 36 14.65 3.68 -5.83
C PHE A 36 14.87 2.18 -6.08
N VAL A 37 15.78 1.54 -5.34
CA VAL A 37 16.06 0.10 -5.45
C VAL A 37 15.01 -0.74 -4.72
N ILE A 38 14.62 -0.34 -3.50
CA ILE A 38 13.76 -1.15 -2.63
C ILE A 38 12.26 -0.99 -2.90
N ARG A 39 11.84 0.19 -3.36
CA ARG A 39 10.45 0.52 -3.65
C ARG A 39 9.76 -0.47 -4.58
N PRO A 40 10.30 -0.90 -5.73
CA PRO A 40 9.56 -1.78 -6.64
C PRO A 40 9.18 -3.12 -5.98
N PHE A 41 10.10 -3.71 -5.21
CA PHE A 41 9.82 -4.97 -4.49
C PHE A 41 8.81 -4.76 -3.36
N SER A 42 8.98 -3.69 -2.59
CA SER A 42 8.06 -3.33 -1.51
C SER A 42 6.65 -3.04 -2.04
N ASP A 43 6.55 -2.38 -3.19
CA ASP A 43 5.28 -2.08 -3.87
C ASP A 43 4.63 -3.37 -4.39
N ALA A 44 5.39 -4.32 -4.92
CA ALA A 44 4.87 -5.61 -5.37
C ALA A 44 4.25 -6.40 -4.22
N ILE A 45 4.95 -6.51 -3.08
CA ILE A 45 4.44 -7.20 -1.89
C ILE A 45 3.16 -6.52 -1.38
N ARG A 46 3.16 -5.19 -1.26
CA ARG A 46 1.97 -4.45 -0.82
C ARG A 46 0.78 -4.63 -1.76
N ARG A 47 1.02 -4.64 -3.08
CA ARG A 47 -0.02 -4.92 -4.07
C ARG A 47 -0.58 -6.32 -3.93
N GLU A 48 0.27 -7.32 -3.69
CA GLU A 48 -0.18 -8.70 -3.49
C GLU A 48 -1.03 -8.85 -2.23
N VAL A 49 -0.61 -8.23 -1.13
CA VAL A 49 -1.39 -8.20 0.12
C VAL A 49 -2.77 -7.58 -0.12
N LEU A 50 -2.83 -6.42 -0.78
CA LEU A 50 -4.12 -5.78 -1.10
C LEU A 50 -4.99 -6.64 -2.02
N ARG A 51 -4.40 -7.32 -3.01
CA ARG A 51 -5.12 -8.23 -3.92
C ARG A 51 -5.72 -9.41 -3.16
N VAL A 52 -4.95 -10.06 -2.28
CA VAL A 52 -5.44 -11.19 -1.48
C VAL A 52 -6.56 -10.76 -0.54
N VAL A 53 -6.41 -9.59 0.10
CA VAL A 53 -7.47 -9.03 0.96
C VAL A 53 -8.74 -8.74 0.16
N ALA A 54 -8.62 -8.12 -1.02
CA ALA A 54 -9.77 -7.86 -1.90
C ALA A 54 -10.47 -9.17 -2.30
N HIS A 55 -9.72 -10.16 -2.75
CA HIS A 55 -10.27 -11.46 -3.13
C HIS A 55 -11.02 -12.13 -1.98
N ARG A 56 -10.43 -12.16 -0.78
CA ARG A 56 -11.07 -12.72 0.42
C ARG A 56 -12.35 -11.97 0.79
N ALA A 57 -12.31 -10.64 0.77
CA ALA A 57 -13.47 -9.81 1.09
C ALA A 57 -14.62 -10.03 0.09
N GLU A 58 -14.32 -10.10 -1.20
CA GLU A 58 -15.31 -10.35 -2.25
C GLU A 58 -15.91 -11.76 -2.15
N THR A 59 -15.08 -12.78 -1.85
CA THR A 59 -15.57 -14.15 -1.65
C THR A 59 -16.44 -14.30 -0.41
N ALA A 60 -16.10 -13.62 0.69
CA ALA A 60 -16.89 -13.63 1.92
C ALA A 60 -18.24 -12.90 1.76
N GLN A 61 -18.32 -11.94 0.83
CA GLN A 61 -19.55 -11.18 0.55
C GLN A 61 -20.53 -11.91 -0.36
N ARG A 62 -20.10 -12.93 -1.14
CA ARG A 62 -21.04 -13.76 -1.90
C ARG A 62 -21.70 -14.75 -0.94
N PRO A 63 -23.01 -14.62 -0.65
CA PRO A 63 -23.69 -15.66 0.10
C PRO A 63 -23.74 -16.93 -0.77
N HIS A 64 -23.55 -18.07 -0.11
CA HIS A 64 -23.90 -19.38 -0.67
C HIS A 64 -25.39 -19.46 -0.97
#